data_AF-A0A6L9W3N0-F1
#
_entry.id   AF-A0A6L9W3N0-F1
#
_cell.length_a   1.000
_cell.length_b   1.000
_cell.length_c   1.000
_cell.angle_alpha   90.00
_cell.angle_beta   90.00
_cell.angle_gamma   90.00
#
_symmetry.space_group_name_H-M   'P 1'
#
loop_
_entity.id
_entity.type
_entity.pdbx_description
1 polymer ?
#
loop_
_entity_poly.entity_id
_entity_poly.type
_entity_poly.pdbx_seq_one_letter_code
_entity_poly.pdbx_strand_id
1 'polypeptide(L)' 'MPRVADPAVRTALVEAAAEMLAGRLPVTARSLADRAGTSTTALYTHFGGMPGLWRAVRQEGFTRLAAR' A
#
# COMPACT_ATOMS: atom_id res chain seq x y z
N MET A 1 -10.16 -2.43 -24.11
CA MET A 1 -10.67 -2.51 -22.72
C MET A 1 -9.57 -2.06 -21.78
N PRO A 2 -9.79 -1.10 -20.86
CA PRO A 2 -8.80 -0.75 -19.84
C PRO A 2 -8.56 -1.97 -18.95
N ARG A 3 -7.29 -2.26 -18.62
CA ARG A 3 -6.95 -3.35 -17.70
C ARG A 3 -7.36 -2.91 -16.28
N VAL A 4 -8.23 -3.68 -15.65
CA VAL A 4 -8.62 -3.45 -14.25
C VAL A 4 -7.37 -3.60 -13.38
N ALA A 5 -7.17 -2.67 -12.45
CA ALA A 5 -6.02 -2.69 -11.56
C ALA A 5 -6.14 -3.89 -10.60
N ASP A 6 -5.05 -4.65 -10.45
CA ASP A 6 -5.03 -5.90 -9.68
C ASP A 6 -5.23 -5.65 -8.16
N PRO A 7 -6.30 -6.17 -7.54
CA PRO A 7 -6.51 -6.05 -6.10
C PRO A 7 -5.35 -6.61 -5.25
N ALA A 8 -4.64 -7.63 -5.72
CA ALA A 8 -3.52 -8.23 -5.01
C ALA A 8 -2.36 -7.25 -4.83
N VAL A 9 -2.08 -6.43 -5.86
CA VAL A 9 -1.06 -5.37 -5.81
C VAL A 9 -1.45 -4.30 -4.80
N ARG A 10 -2.73 -3.93 -4.75
CA ARG A 10 -3.23 -2.99 -3.74
C ARG A 10 -2.98 -3.50 -2.32
N THR A 11 -3.29 -4.77 -2.06
CA THR A 11 -3.06 -5.39 -0.75
C THR A 11 -1.57 -5.44 -0.42
N ALA A 12 -0.73 -5.90 -1.34
CA ALA A 12 0.72 -5.99 -1.14
C ALA A 12 1.36 -4.64 -0.78
N LEU A 13 0.93 -3.55 -1.41
CA LEU A 13 1.41 -2.19 -1.09
C LEU A 13 0.98 -1.72 0.30
N VAL A 14 -0.21 -2.11 0.77
CA VAL A 14 -0.68 -1.81 2.14
C VAL A 14 0.12 -2.60 3.18
N GLU A 15 0.37 -3.89 2.95
CA GLU A 15 1.19 -4.71 3.85
C GLU A 15 2.62 -4.19 3.93
N ALA A 16 3.25 -3.93 2.79
CA ALA A 16 4.61 -3.40 2.76
C ALA A 16 4.72 -2.07 3.53
N ALA A 17 3.73 -1.18 3.40
CA ALA A 17 3.69 0.06 4.16
C ALA A 17 3.53 -0.20 5.67
N ALA A 18 2.65 -1.13 6.07
CA ALA A 18 2.43 -1.47 7.47
C ALA A 18 3.69 -2.08 8.12
N GLU A 19 4.36 -3.01 7.43
CA GLU A 19 5.63 -3.61 7.87
C GLU A 19 6.73 -2.56 8.04
N MET A 20 6.85 -1.65 7.08
CA MET A 20 7.83 -0.57 7.14
C MET A 20 7.56 0.39 8.29
N LEU A 21 6.28 0.75 8.53
CA LEU A 21 5.90 1.58 9.66
C LEU A 21 6.23 0.89 11.00
N ALA A 22 5.93 -0.40 11.13
CA ALA A 22 6.25 -1.18 12.33
C ALA A 22 7.77 -1.22 12.57
N GLY A 23 8.56 -1.32 11.49
CA GLY A 23 10.02 -1.28 11.53
C GLY A 23 10.63 0.12 11.58
N ARG A 24 9.83 1.20 11.67
CA ARG A 24 10.29 2.60 11.64
C ARG A 24 11.14 2.95 10.41
N LEU A 25 10.87 2.29 9.29
CA LEU A 25 11.57 2.50 8.02
C LEU A 25 10.93 3.65 7.23
N PRO A 26 11.72 4.42 6.46
CA PRO A 26 11.19 5.49 5.61
C PRO A 26 10.32 4.91 4.49
N VAL A 27 9.04 5.32 4.46
CA VAL A 27 8.08 4.88 3.45
C VAL A 27 8.09 5.84 2.27
N THR A 28 8.58 5.37 1.12
CA THR A 28 8.63 6.11 -0.14
C THR A 28 7.97 5.29 -1.23
N ALA A 29 7.52 5.94 -2.31
CA ALA A 29 6.94 5.21 -3.44
C ALA A 29 7.89 4.16 -4.03
N ARG A 30 9.20 4.44 -4.05
CA ARG A 30 10.22 3.51 -4.53
C ARG A 30 10.39 2.32 -3.59
N SER A 31 10.59 2.55 -2.29
CA SER A 31 10.78 1.46 -1.34
C SER A 31 9.55 0.54 -1.22
N LEU A 32 8.35 1.07 -1.43
CA LEU A 32 7.13 0.27 -1.53
C LEU A 32 7.08 -0.57 -2.81
N ALA A 33 7.40 0.04 -3.95
CA ALA A 33 7.42 -0.63 -5.24
C ALA A 33 8.43 -1.80 -5.23
N ASP A 34 9.63 -1.57 -4.70
CA ASP A 34 10.69 -2.58 -4.57
C ASP A 34 10.23 -3.76 -3.69
N ARG A 35 9.60 -3.48 -2.54
CA ARG A 35 9.10 -4.52 -1.62
C ARG A 35 7.90 -5.28 -2.17
N ALA A 36 7.00 -4.61 -2.89
CA ALA A 36 5.81 -5.22 -3.48
C ALA A 36 6.08 -5.87 -4.85
N GLY A 37 7.31 -5.84 -5.36
CA GLY A 37 7.66 -6.37 -6.69
C GLY A 37 6.94 -5.65 -7.83
N THR A 38 6.66 -4.36 -7.67
CA THR A 38 5.84 -3.55 -8.60
C THR A 38 6.61 -2.31 -9.06
N SER A 39 6.00 -1.51 -9.95
CA SER A 39 6.52 -0.19 -10.30
C SER A 39 5.93 0.89 -9.38
N THR A 40 6.60 2.04 -9.28
CA THR A 40 6.06 3.19 -8.54
C THR A 40 4.71 3.67 -9.08
N THR A 41 4.44 3.43 -10.36
CA THR A 41 3.14 3.69 -10.99
C THR A 41 2.01 2.91 -10.32
N ALA A 42 2.25 1.70 -9.81
CA ALA A 42 1.23 0.92 -9.13
C ALA A 42 0.65 1.68 -7.93
N LEU A 43 1.50 2.36 -7.15
CA LEU A 43 1.05 3.21 -6.04
C LEU A 43 0.11 4.32 -6.54
N TYR A 44 0.47 4.99 -7.63
CA TYR A 44 -0.37 6.04 -8.19
C TYR A 44 -1.68 5.51 -8.78
N THR A 45 -1.65 4.36 -9.46
CA THR A 45 -2.84 3.69 -10.00
C THR A 45 -3.82 3.26 -8.91
N HIS A 46 -3.32 2.67 -7.82
CA HIS A 46 -4.19 2.11 -6.78
C HIS A 46 -4.63 3.13 -5.72
N PHE A 47 -3.82 4.16 -5.48
CA PHE A 47 -4.04 5.07 -4.36
C PHE A 47 -4.11 6.55 -4.76
N GLY A 48 -3.76 6.93 -5.99
CA GLY A 48 -3.65 8.34 -6.38
C GLY A 48 -2.53 9.10 -5.66
N GLY A 49 -1.57 8.37 -5.08
CA GLY A 49 -0.44 8.93 -4.34
C GLY A 49 -0.37 8.52 -2.87
N MET A 50 0.66 9.00 -2.17
CA MET A 50 0.93 8.69 -0.77
C MET A 50 -0.26 9.00 0.18
N PRO A 51 -1.01 10.11 0.04
CA PRO A 51 -2.18 10.36 0.90
C PRO A 51 -3.27 9.28 0.79
N GLY A 52 -3.47 8.72 -0.41
CA GLY A 52 -4.41 7.62 -0.60
C GLY A 52 -3.92 6.33 0.04
N LEU A 53 -2.62 6.05 -0.04
CA LEU A 53 -2.01 4.91 0.63
C LEU A 53 -2.20 5.02 2.15
N TRP A 54 -1.95 6.19 2.73
CA TRP A 54 -2.11 6.38 4.18
C TRP A 54 -3.54 6.21 4.67
N ARG A 55 -4.53 6.63 3.88
CA ARG A 55 -5.94 6.34 4.17
C ARG A 55 -6.21 4.84 4.18
N ALA A 56 -5.68 4.11 3.19
CA ALA A 56 -5.85 2.66 3.10
C ALA A 56 -5.18 1.92 4.27
N VAL A 57 -3.93 2.27 4.60
CA VAL A 57 -3.20 1.68 5.73
C VAL A 57 -3.93 1.93 7.05
N ARG A 58 -4.42 3.15 7.28
CA ARG A 58 -5.20 3.49 8.47
C ARG A 58 -6.47 2.66 8.55
N GLN A 59 -7.23 2.59 7.45
CA GLN A 59 -8.46 1.81 7.39
C GLN A 59 -8.19 0.34 7.69
N GLU A 60 -7.17 -0.23 7.07
CA GLU A 60 -6.76 -1.61 7.29
C GLU A 60 -6.39 -1.87 8.76
N GLY A 61 -5.63 -0.97 9.37
CA GLY A 61 -5.28 -1.05 10.79
C GLY A 61 -6.51 -1.09 11.71
N PHE A 62 -7.51 -0.25 11.46
CA PHE A 62 -8.76 -0.26 12.23
C PHE A 62 -9.62 -1.49 11.94
N THR A 63 -9.69 -1.96 10.69
CA THR A 63 -10.39 -3.20 10.34
C THR A 63 -9.81 -4.38 11.13
N ARG A 64 -8.48 -4.52 11.16
CA ARG A 64 -7.80 -5.58 11.94
C ARG A 64 -8.02 -5.46 13.43
N LEU A 65 -8.03 -4.22 13.95
CA LEU A 65 -8.27 -3.97 15.36
C LEU A 65 -9.70 -4.34 15.76
N ALA A 66 -10.69 -4.02 14.93
CA ALA A 66 -12.09 -4.35 15.21
C ALA A 66 -12.41 -5.84 15.07
N ALA A 67 -11.59 -6.60 14.32
CA ALA A 67 -11.72 -8.03 14.17
C ALA A 67 -11.04 -8.84 15.30
N ARG A 68 -10.40 -8.17 16.26
CA ARG A 68 -9.83 -8.79 17.47
C ARG A 68 -10.84 -8.74 18.61
#